data_AF-A0A2P4Y7I5-F1
#
_entry.id   AF-A0A2P4Y7I5-F1
#
_cell.length_a   1.000
_cell.length_b   1.000
_cell.length_c   1.000
_cell.angle_alpha   90.00
_cell.angle_beta   90.00
_cell.angle_gamma   90.00
#
_symmetry.space_group_name_H-M   'P 1'
#
loop_
_entity.id
_entity.type
_entity.pdbx_description
1 polymer ?
#
loop_
_entity_poly.entity_id
_entity_poly.type
_entity_poly.pdbx_seq_one_letter_code
_entity_poly.pdbx_strand_id
1 'polypeptide(L)'
;MSNLESEELRVRQSILYTVGRICDEEAHKQQHERHTRTKPAMSKESMALLADLVYKQSEVMATELQFFARHANRKIIKTEDVTLCARKHPNLTNLLQKYQRENLNSSSTTTKKRRRNVADSD
;
A
#
# COMPACT_ATOMS: atom_id res chain seq x y z
N MET A 1 -22.67 15.50 -15.85
CA MET A 1 -21.83 14.80 -14.85
C MET A 1 -21.06 15.87 -14.09
N SER A 2 -21.14 15.86 -12.76
CA SER A 2 -20.37 16.79 -11.94
C SER A 2 -18.87 16.47 -12.03
N ASN A 3 -18.00 17.46 -11.77
CA ASN A 3 -16.56 17.24 -11.75
C ASN A 3 -16.14 16.16 -10.73
N LEU A 4 -16.87 16.08 -9.61
CA LEU A 4 -16.62 15.10 -8.56
C LEU A 4 -16.93 13.67 -9.01
N GLU A 5 -18.07 13.46 -9.71
CA GLU A 5 -18.42 12.16 -10.29
C GLU A 5 -17.39 11.71 -11.33
N SER A 6 -16.86 12.64 -12.14
CA SER A 6 -15.82 12.34 -13.12
C SER A 6 -14.52 11.86 -12.47
N GLU A 7 -14.11 12.47 -11.36
CA GLU A 7 -12.89 12.07 -10.65
C GLU A 7 -13.07 10.76 -9.90
N GLU A 8 -14.24 10.52 -9.31
CA GLU A 8 -14.57 9.22 -8.71
C GLU A 8 -14.49 8.09 -9.73
N LEU A 9 -15.10 8.28 -10.91
CA LEU A 9 -15.03 7.30 -12.00
C LEU A 9 -13.60 7.01 -12.43
N ARG A 10 -12.75 8.05 -12.54
CA ARG A 10 -11.34 7.92 -12.88
C ARG A 10 -10.58 7.06 -11.87
N VAL A 11 -10.81 7.27 -10.57
CA VAL A 11 -10.18 6.48 -9.50
C VAL A 11 -10.66 5.03 -9.54
N ARG A 12 -11.96 4.78 -9.70
CA ARG A 12 -12.49 3.42 -9.79
C ARG A 12 -11.92 2.66 -10.99
N GLN A 13 -11.78 3.32 -12.14
CA GLN A 13 -11.17 2.72 -13.34
C GLN A 13 -9.69 2.37 -13.14
N SER A 14 -8.92 3.24 -12.48
CA SER A 14 -7.49 2.96 -12.23
C SER A 14 -7.29 1.81 -11.23
N ILE A 15 -8.17 1.71 -10.22
CA ILE A 15 -8.22 0.57 -9.29
C ILE A 15 -8.56 -0.71 -10.05
N LEU A 16 -9.63 -0.71 -10.85
CA LEU A 16 -10.03 -1.89 -11.63
C LEU A 16 -8.90 -2.40 -12.53
N TYR A 17 -8.22 -1.50 -13.24
CA TYR A 17 -7.06 -1.85 -14.06
C TYR A 17 -5.94 -2.50 -13.25
N THR A 18 -5.60 -1.91 -12.09
CA THR A 18 -4.52 -2.41 -11.23
C THR A 18 -4.87 -3.75 -10.59
N VAL A 19 -6.11 -3.92 -10.13
CA VAL A 19 -6.63 -5.18 -9.60
C VAL A 19 -6.56 -6.28 -10.65
N GLY A 20 -7.03 -5.99 -11.88
CA GLY A 20 -6.95 -6.94 -12.98
C GLY A 20 -5.52 -7.42 -13.24
N ARG A 21 -4.58 -6.48 -13.32
CA ARG A 21 -3.15 -6.81 -13.47
C ARG A 21 -2.60 -7.68 -12.36
N ILE A 22 -2.86 -7.35 -11.09
CA ILE A 22 -2.40 -8.16 -9.96
C ILE A 22 -2.99 -9.56 -10.03
N CYS A 23 -4.28 -9.69 -10.33
CA CYS A 23 -4.93 -10.99 -10.43
C CYS A 23 -4.37 -11.85 -11.58
N ASP A 24 -4.04 -11.25 -12.72
CA ASP A 24 -3.40 -11.94 -13.83
C ASP A 24 -1.98 -12.41 -13.44
N GLU A 25 -1.18 -11.54 -12.81
CA GLU A 25 0.16 -11.89 -12.31
C GLU A 25 0.12 -13.04 -11.30
N GLU A 26 -0.83 -13.03 -10.37
CA GLU A 26 -1.02 -14.10 -9.38
C GLU A 26 -1.52 -15.41 -10.00
N ALA A 27 -2.35 -15.34 -11.04
CA ALA A 27 -2.79 -16.51 -11.79
C ALA A 27 -1.62 -17.20 -12.50
N HIS A 28 -0.69 -16.43 -13.06
CA HIS A 28 0.51 -16.95 -13.72
C HIS A 28 1.53 -17.55 -12.74
N LYS A 29 1.77 -16.91 -11.58
CA LYS A 29 2.68 -17.47 -10.55
C LYS A 29 2.22 -18.83 -10.06
N GLN A 30 0.93 -18.99 -9.80
CA GLN A 30 0.35 -20.24 -9.31
C GLN A 30 0.43 -21.38 -10.34
N GLN A 31 0.34 -21.07 -11.64
CA GLN A 31 0.56 -22.07 -12.70
C GLN A 31 2.01 -22.56 -12.74
N HIS A 32 2.99 -21.69 -12.47
CA HIS A 32 4.40 -22.05 -12.47
C HIS A 32 4.77 -22.92 -11.25
N GLU A 33 4.24 -22.58 -10.07
CA GLU A 33 4.54 -23.26 -8.81
C GLU A 33 3.86 -24.63 -8.67
N ARG A 34 2.67 -24.79 -9.26
CA ARG A 34 1.87 -26.02 -9.18
C ARG A 34 1.71 -26.59 -10.57
N HIS A 35 2.50 -27.61 -10.92
CA HIS A 35 2.35 -28.43 -12.14
C HIS A 35 1.05 -29.28 -12.12
N THR A 36 -0.07 -28.71 -11.70
CA THR A 36 -1.37 -29.37 -11.55
C THR A 36 -2.49 -28.41 -11.96
N ARG A 37 -3.38 -28.89 -12.83
CA ARG A 37 -4.64 -28.29 -13.33
C ARG A 37 -4.74 -26.76 -13.27
N THR A 38 -4.73 -26.16 -14.47
CA THR A 38 -5.05 -24.75 -14.71
C THR A 38 -6.32 -24.33 -13.98
N LYS A 39 -6.18 -23.46 -12.96
CA LYS A 39 -7.34 -22.83 -12.31
C LYS A 39 -8.06 -21.96 -13.35
N PRO A 40 -9.41 -21.94 -13.39
CA PRO A 40 -10.14 -21.08 -14.31
C PRO A 40 -9.76 -19.61 -14.07
N ALA A 41 -9.70 -18.85 -15.16
CA ALA A 41 -9.47 -17.41 -15.12
C ALA A 41 -10.54 -16.73 -14.24
N MET A 42 -10.15 -15.65 -13.56
CA MET A 42 -11.08 -14.88 -12.75
C MET A 42 -12.18 -14.28 -13.63
N SER A 43 -13.44 -14.39 -13.20
CA SER A 43 -14.56 -13.78 -13.92
C SER A 43 -14.47 -12.26 -13.88
N LYS A 44 -15.08 -11.59 -14.87
CA LYS A 44 -15.13 -10.11 -14.93
C LYS A 44 -15.89 -9.55 -13.74
N GLU A 45 -16.94 -10.25 -13.32
CA GLU A 45 -17.78 -9.91 -12.17
C GLU A 45 -16.99 -9.99 -10.88
N SER A 46 -16.21 -11.06 -10.68
CA SER A 46 -15.30 -11.18 -9.52
C SER A 46 -14.23 -10.09 -9.51
N MET A 47 -13.68 -9.73 -10.68
CA MET A 47 -12.72 -8.64 -10.80
C MET A 47 -13.31 -7.29 -10.40
N ALA A 48 -14.53 -7.00 -10.86
CA ALA A 48 -15.26 -5.78 -10.51
C ALA A 48 -15.55 -5.72 -9.01
N LEU A 49 -16.01 -6.83 -8.40
CA LEU A 49 -16.26 -6.91 -6.96
C LEU A 49 -14.99 -6.69 -6.13
N LEU A 50 -13.84 -7.23 -6.57
CA LEU A 50 -12.56 -6.98 -5.91
C LEU A 50 -12.14 -5.50 -6.02
N ALA A 51 -12.34 -4.89 -7.19
CA ALA A 51 -12.06 -3.46 -7.38
C ALA A 51 -12.92 -2.57 -6.46
N ASP A 52 -14.22 -2.86 -6.37
CA ASP A 52 -15.13 -2.15 -5.46
C ASP A 52 -14.75 -2.36 -3.99
N LEU A 53 -14.35 -3.58 -3.62
CA LEU A 53 -13.85 -3.87 -2.27
C LEU A 53 -12.59 -3.05 -1.94
N VAL A 54 -11.62 -2.97 -2.87
CA VAL A 54 -10.40 -2.17 -2.68
C VAL A 54 -10.71 -0.69 -2.57
N TYR A 55 -11.64 -0.18 -3.39
CA TYR A 55 -12.09 1.21 -3.31
C TYR A 55 -12.71 1.51 -1.92
N LYS A 56 -13.62 0.66 -1.45
CA LYS A 56 -14.23 0.81 -0.11
C LYS A 56 -13.24 0.64 1.03
N GLN A 57 -12.30 -0.29 0.91
CA GLN A 57 -11.24 -0.46 1.90
C GLN A 57 -10.33 0.77 1.98
N SER A 58 -10.14 1.49 0.88
CA SER A 58 -9.35 2.73 0.84
C SER A 58 -10.02 3.85 1.64
N GLU A 59 -11.35 3.98 1.59
CA GLU A 59 -12.12 4.93 2.40
C GLU A 59 -11.98 4.64 3.90
N VAL A 60 -12.10 3.36 4.28
CA VAL A 60 -11.93 2.91 5.67
C VAL A 60 -10.51 3.21 6.15
N MET A 61 -9.50 2.82 5.37
CA MET A 61 -8.10 3.01 5.70
C MET A 61 -7.74 4.50 5.83
N ALA A 62 -8.23 5.36 4.95
CA ALA A 62 -8.00 6.81 5.03
C ALA A 62 -8.51 7.40 6.36
N THR A 63 -9.70 6.96 6.79
CA THR A 63 -10.30 7.40 8.06
C THR A 63 -9.51 6.91 9.26
N GLU A 64 -9.10 5.63 9.26
CA GLU A 64 -8.27 5.07 10.34
C GLU A 64 -6.91 5.79 10.45
N LEU A 65 -6.23 6.01 9.33
CA LEU A 65 -4.94 6.71 9.29
C LEU A 65 -5.06 8.13 9.87
N GLN A 66 -6.13 8.86 9.53
CA GLN A 66 -6.39 10.18 10.07
C GLN A 66 -6.59 10.13 11.60
N PHE A 67 -7.34 9.14 12.10
CA PHE A 67 -7.57 8.98 13.53
C PHE A 67 -6.31 8.61 14.30
N PHE A 68 -5.44 7.76 13.77
CA PHE A 68 -4.17 7.43 14.41
C PHE A 68 -3.21 8.62 14.46
N ALA A 69 -3.09 9.36 13.37
CA ALA A 69 -2.29 10.58 13.36
C ALA A 69 -2.81 11.60 14.40
N ARG A 70 -4.14 11.81 14.44
CA ARG A 70 -4.77 12.72 15.39
C ARG A 70 -4.62 12.27 16.84
N HIS A 71 -4.73 10.97 17.11
CA HIS A 71 -4.52 10.40 18.46
C HIS A 71 -3.11 10.70 19.00
N ALA A 72 -2.12 10.74 18.11
CA ALA A 72 -0.75 11.15 18.43
C ALA A 72 -0.51 12.68 18.35
N ASN A 73 -1.57 13.50 18.34
CA ASN A 73 -1.50 14.96 18.19
C ASN A 73 -0.77 15.44 16.92
N ARG A 74 -0.80 14.65 15.83
CA ARG A 74 -0.19 14.99 14.54
C ARG A 74 -1.25 15.34 13.50
N LYS A 75 -0.89 16.25 12.58
CA LYS A 75 -1.66 16.55 11.36
C LYS A 75 -1.14 15.80 10.12
N ILE A 76 0.03 15.17 10.23
CA ILE A 76 0.70 14.46 9.15
C ILE A 76 0.73 12.97 9.50
N ILE A 77 0.23 12.15 8.58
CA ILE A 77 0.27 10.68 8.66
C ILE A 77 1.72 10.21 8.51
N LYS A 78 2.12 9.26 9.34
CA LYS A 78 3.45 8.66 9.35
C LYS A 78 3.38 7.13 9.24
N THR A 79 4.54 6.50 9.09
CA THR A 79 4.69 5.05 8.94
C THR A 79 4.11 4.24 10.12
N GLU A 80 4.16 4.80 11.33
CA GLU A 80 3.56 4.17 12.51
C GLU A 80 2.03 4.05 12.39
N ASP A 81 1.36 5.01 11.74
CA ASP A 81 -0.10 4.98 11.54
C ASP A 81 -0.49 3.86 10.57
N VAL A 82 0.30 3.67 9.50
CA VAL A 82 0.13 2.57 8.53
C VAL A 82 0.34 1.21 9.19
N THR A 83 1.37 1.10 10.04
CA THR A 83 1.63 -0.12 10.80
C THR A 83 0.47 -0.43 11.76
N LEU A 84 -0.16 0.59 12.34
CA LEU A 84 -1.28 0.44 13.26
C LEU A 84 -2.58 -0.03 12.57
N CYS A 85 -2.78 0.29 11.28
CA CYS A 85 -3.86 -0.31 10.47
C CYS A 85 -3.75 -1.84 10.40
N ALA A 86 -2.53 -2.39 10.36
CA ALA A 86 -2.29 -3.84 10.27
C ALA A 86 -2.30 -4.58 11.62
N ARG A 87 -2.53 -3.88 12.76
CA ARG A 87 -2.32 -4.40 14.13
C ARG A 87 -3.04 -5.71 14.48
N LYS A 88 -4.16 -6.00 13.81
CA LYS A 88 -4.94 -7.24 14.03
C LYS A 88 -4.33 -8.47 13.33
N HIS A 89 -3.34 -8.25 12.46
CA HIS A 89 -2.70 -9.28 11.65
C HIS A 89 -1.18 -9.25 11.88
N PRO A 90 -0.66 -10.02 12.86
CA PRO A 90 0.75 -9.97 13.24
C PRO A 90 1.72 -10.23 12.07
N ASN A 91 1.39 -11.20 11.20
CA ASN A 91 2.20 -11.50 10.01
C ASN A 91 2.30 -10.30 9.06
N LEU A 92 1.18 -9.60 8.83
CA LEU A 92 1.16 -8.40 8.00
C LEU A 92 1.92 -7.24 8.65
N THR A 93 1.77 -7.07 9.97
CA THR A 93 2.51 -6.05 10.73
C THR A 93 4.02 -6.28 10.60
N ASN A 94 4.48 -7.52 10.76
CA ASN A 94 5.88 -7.88 10.61
C ASN A 94 6.40 -7.63 9.18
N LEU A 95 5.59 -7.95 8.17
CA LEU A 95 5.94 -7.71 6.77
C LEU A 95 6.10 -6.21 6.47
N LEU A 96 5.17 -5.37 6.96
CA LEU A 96 5.24 -3.91 6.79
C LEU A 96 6.45 -3.31 7.52
N GLN A 97 6.74 -3.77 8.75
CA GLN A 97 7.93 -3.32 9.48
C GLN A 97 9.22 -3.72 8.78
N LYS A 98 9.28 -4.93 8.21
CA LYS A 98 10.42 -5.35 7.38
C LYS A 98 10.58 -4.44 6.17
N TYR A 99 9.49 -4.20 5.44
CA TYR A 99 9.49 -3.30 4.28
C TYR A 99 9.97 -1.89 4.64
N GLN A 100 9.53 -1.33 5.77
CA GLN A 100 9.97 -0.03 6.26
C GLN A 100 11.49 0.00 6.53
N ARG A 101 12.04 -1.02 7.19
CA ARG A 101 13.48 -1.09 7.50
C ARG A 101 14.32 -1.13 6.23
N GLU A 102 13.91 -1.94 5.24
CA GLU A 102 14.68 -2.18 4.03
C GLU A 102 14.61 -0.99 3.05
N ASN A 103 13.43 -0.36 2.90
CA ASN A 103 13.18 0.61 1.83
C ASN A 103 13.18 2.07 2.29
N LEU A 104 12.81 2.36 3.55
CA LEU A 104 12.60 3.75 4.00
C LEU A 104 13.75 4.26 4.88
N ASN A 105 14.35 3.41 5.71
CA ASN A 105 15.41 3.84 6.64
C ASN A 105 16.79 3.98 5.98
N SER A 106 17.02 3.26 4.87
CA SER A 106 18.28 3.26 4.10
C SER A 106 18.62 4.63 3.48
N SER A 107 17.65 5.55 3.34
CA SER A 107 17.87 6.89 2.80
C SER A 107 18.46 7.89 3.81
N SER A 108 18.41 7.59 5.11
CA SER A 108 18.75 8.55 6.17
C SER A 108 20.24 8.58 6.59
N THR A 109 21.06 7.65 6.12
CA THR A 109 22.46 7.51 6.56
C THR A 109 23.47 8.28 5.71
N THR A 110 23.13 8.70 4.48
CA THR A 110 24.08 9.37 3.58
C THR A 110 24.22 10.88 3.84
N THR A 111 23.25 11.55 4.45
CA THR A 111 23.27 13.01 4.66
C THR A 111 23.91 13.45 5.98
N LYS A 112 23.98 12.58 7.01
CA LYS A 112 24.58 12.93 8.31
C LYS A 112 26.12 12.88 8.33
N LYS A 113 26.78 12.20 7.39
CA LYS A 113 28.25 12.10 7.37
C LYS A 113 28.94 13.35 6.79
N ARG A 114 28.25 14.17 5.97
CA ARG A 114 28.83 15.40 5.39
C ARG A 114 28.89 16.61 6.31
N ARG A 115 28.16 16.64 7.44
CA ARG A 115 28.13 17.82 8.35
C ARG A 115 29.19 17.79 9.46
N ARG A 116 29.93 16.70 9.66
CA ARG A 116 31.01 16.63 10.68
C ARG A 116 32.39 17.06 10.17
N ASN A 117 32.65 16.98 8.86
CA ASN A 117 34.00 17.23 8.31
C ASN A 117 34.29 18.71 7.98
N VAL A 118 33.39 19.64 8.30
CA VAL A 118 33.56 21.08 7.98
C VAL A 118 33.88 21.92 9.24
N ALA A 119 33.86 21.32 10.43
CA ALA A 119 33.99 22.05 11.70
C ALA A 119 35.35 21.89 12.40
N ASP A 120 36.37 21.34 11.71
CA ASP A 120 37.71 21.10 12.29
C ASP A 120 38.81 21.56 11.34
N SER A 121 38.78 22.83 10.97
CA SER A 121 39.83 23.53 10.22
C SER A 121 39.74 25.02 10.55
N ASP A 122 40.16 25.39 11.75
CA ASP A 122 40.56 26.75 12.14
C ASP A 122 41.97 26.66 12.75
#